data_AF-A0A350I4D5-F1
#
_entry.id   AF-A0A350I4D5-F1
#
_cell.length_a   1.000
_cell.length_b   1.000
_cell.length_c   1.000
_cell.angle_alpha   90.00
_cell.angle_beta   90.00
_cell.angle_gamma   90.00
#
_symmetry.space_group_name_H-M   'P 1'
#
loop_
_entity.id
_entity.type
_entity.pdbx_description
1 polymer ?
#
loop_
_entity_poly.entity_id
_entity_poly.type
_entity_poly.pdbx_seq_one_letter_code
_entity_poly.pdbx_strand_id
1 'polypeptide(L)'
;MLSTDASAASVNESLKKFAPLMGNWQGSSEAVSGFEGMIEGGIVEWESRWRWLSNRTAVENTWKATFKESGGNHSTGTQVYYMDARTHHLVTVGFGVDGKDTQWSNTGTIEFFKGGIVTKLNEKTLNGTESTYTVKNTKLSPRKLQSDLYDMVVAGKAMDIEHRHVLQRKSKKRNQASNLIPSECPWEWMLGDWTVERSDGTSARINWTKPRKDTDFLYGTWVDPDGGVQNELISWQSDRGHLVANAHGPKGSFVAVDLSHVERHRMSGTISKRDMEGNITNGVIMIERISPKESRSRVITADGNSFTEVFRAVE
;
A
#
# COMPACT_ATOMS: atom_id res chain seq x y z
N MET A 1 -29.87 -29.92 15.55
CA MET A 1 -29.30 -29.07 16.60
C MET A 1 -27.86 -29.52 16.80
N LEU A 2 -26.90 -28.78 16.26
CA LEU A 2 -25.47 -29.02 16.48
C LEU A 2 -24.91 -27.75 17.13
N SER A 3 -24.18 -27.97 18.21
CA SER A 3 -23.79 -27.02 19.23
C SER A 3 -23.02 -25.82 18.68
N THR A 4 -23.61 -24.65 18.83
CA THR A 4 -22.91 -23.37 18.93
C THR A 4 -22.19 -23.36 20.29
N ASP A 5 -20.86 -23.47 20.29
CA ASP A 5 -19.97 -22.90 21.33
C ASP A 5 -18.49 -23.24 21.05
N ALA A 6 -18.03 -22.99 19.82
CA ALA A 6 -16.64 -22.62 19.62
C ALA A 6 -16.63 -21.10 19.57
N SER A 7 -16.19 -20.46 20.66
CA SER A 7 -15.98 -19.02 20.77
C SER A 7 -15.09 -18.55 19.60
N ALA A 8 -15.74 -18.10 18.53
CA ALA A 8 -15.14 -17.24 17.51
C ALA A 8 -14.86 -15.89 18.19
N ALA A 9 -13.80 -15.83 18.99
CA ALA A 9 -13.14 -14.58 19.29
C ALA A 9 -12.81 -13.96 17.92
N SER A 10 -13.64 -12.99 17.50
CA SER A 10 -13.64 -12.51 16.13
C SER A 10 -12.22 -12.10 15.74
N VAL A 11 -11.82 -12.41 14.51
CA VAL A 11 -10.52 -12.06 13.88
C VAL A 11 -10.12 -10.59 14.11
N ASN A 12 -11.07 -9.73 14.48
CA ASN A 12 -10.90 -8.32 14.82
C ASN A 12 -10.18 -8.05 16.16
N GLU A 13 -10.36 -8.87 17.21
CA GLU A 13 -9.90 -8.51 18.57
C GLU A 13 -8.37 -8.41 18.68
N SER A 14 -7.64 -9.31 18.03
CA SER A 14 -6.17 -9.27 18.03
C SER A 14 -5.64 -8.03 17.34
N LEU A 15 -6.30 -7.59 16.27
CA LEU A 15 -5.88 -6.41 15.51
C LEU A 15 -6.19 -5.11 16.25
N LYS A 16 -7.26 -5.02 17.07
CA LYS A 16 -7.56 -3.84 17.90
C LYS A 16 -6.37 -3.37 18.76
N LYS A 17 -5.45 -4.27 19.11
CA LYS A 17 -4.22 -3.94 19.86
C LYS A 17 -3.28 -2.97 19.13
N PHE A 18 -3.43 -2.77 17.81
CA PHE A 18 -2.75 -1.73 17.04
C PHE A 18 -3.32 -0.31 17.24
N ALA A 19 -4.49 -0.17 17.89
CA ALA A 19 -5.14 1.12 18.10
C ALA A 19 -4.23 2.25 18.63
N PRO A 20 -3.27 2.01 19.56
CA PRO A 20 -2.35 3.05 20.02
C PRO A 20 -1.52 3.67 18.90
N LEU A 21 -1.16 2.88 17.88
CA LEU A 21 -0.27 3.28 16.79
C LEU A 21 -1.00 4.10 15.71
N MET A 22 -2.33 3.97 15.61
CA MET A 22 -3.13 4.60 14.57
C MET A 22 -2.92 6.12 14.45
N GLY A 23 -2.87 6.61 13.21
CA GLY A 23 -2.78 8.02 12.86
C GLY A 23 -1.50 8.39 12.10
N ASN A 24 -1.32 9.70 11.92
CA ASN A 24 -0.16 10.26 11.22
C ASN A 24 0.90 10.73 12.23
N TRP A 25 2.14 10.45 11.90
CA TRP A 25 3.33 10.65 12.71
C TRP A 25 4.38 11.33 11.87
N GLN A 26 5.16 12.22 12.49
CA GLN A 26 6.30 12.85 11.83
C GLN A 26 7.45 13.05 12.81
N GLY A 27 8.68 13.01 12.34
CA GLY A 27 9.86 13.24 13.17
C GLY A 27 11.11 13.42 12.33
N SER A 28 12.25 13.45 13.00
CA SER A 28 13.54 13.49 12.34
C SER A 28 14.53 12.64 13.11
N SER A 29 15.52 12.12 12.41
CA SER A 29 16.64 11.40 13.01
C SER A 29 17.88 11.55 12.14
N GLU A 30 19.01 11.09 12.65
CA GLU A 30 20.13 10.75 11.77
C GLU A 30 19.71 9.61 10.83
N ALA A 31 20.27 9.61 9.63
CA ALA A 31 20.04 8.53 8.67
C ALA A 31 20.59 7.22 9.24
N VAL A 32 19.76 6.18 9.24
CA VAL A 32 20.27 4.82 9.47
C VAL A 32 21.00 4.35 8.23
N SER A 33 22.19 3.79 8.41
CA SER A 33 22.97 3.09 7.39
C SER A 33 22.96 1.60 7.68
N GLY A 34 23.31 0.76 6.70
CA GLY A 34 23.48 -0.69 6.91
C GLY A 34 22.61 -1.57 6.02
N PHE A 35 21.48 -1.07 5.54
CA PHE A 35 20.74 -1.71 4.45
C PHE A 35 21.35 -1.36 3.09
N GLU A 36 21.19 -2.25 2.11
CA GLU A 36 21.62 -2.00 0.74
C GLU A 36 20.89 -0.76 0.18
N GLY A 37 21.65 0.13 -0.49
CA GLY A 37 21.10 1.35 -1.10
C GLY A 37 20.94 2.53 -0.16
N MET A 38 21.04 2.33 1.17
CA MET A 38 21.00 3.44 2.12
C MET A 38 22.31 4.22 2.14
N ILE A 39 22.19 5.54 2.14
CA ILE A 39 23.32 6.46 2.25
C ILE A 39 23.56 6.77 3.73
N GLU A 40 24.82 6.71 4.14
CA GLU A 40 25.24 7.03 5.50
C GLU A 40 25.31 8.55 5.73
N GLY A 41 24.95 8.96 6.95
CA GLY A 41 25.10 10.33 7.42
C GLY A 41 23.98 11.28 6.97
N GLY A 42 23.86 12.40 7.67
CA GLY A 42 22.84 13.41 7.45
C GLY A 42 21.56 13.20 8.24
N ILE A 43 20.66 14.18 8.17
CA ILE A 43 19.37 14.17 8.86
C ILE A 43 18.27 13.78 7.89
N VAL A 44 17.41 12.86 8.32
CA VAL A 44 16.22 12.43 7.59
C VAL A 44 14.96 12.90 8.31
N GLU A 45 13.99 13.36 7.52
CA GLU A 45 12.65 13.70 7.98
C GLU A 45 11.72 12.52 7.69
N TRP A 46 11.06 12.05 8.73
CA TRP A 46 10.15 10.90 8.70
C TRP A 46 8.71 11.37 8.67
N GLU A 47 7.92 10.76 7.79
CA GLU A 47 6.47 10.72 7.86
C GLU A 47 6.03 9.25 7.94
N SER A 48 5.13 8.93 8.87
CA SER A 48 4.55 7.58 8.99
C SER A 48 3.05 7.67 9.22
N ARG A 49 2.29 6.78 8.56
CA ARG A 49 0.83 6.69 8.68
C ARG A 49 0.42 5.28 9.01
N TRP A 50 -0.28 5.15 10.12
CA TRP A 50 -0.90 3.91 10.56
C TRP A 50 -2.42 3.97 10.36
N ARG A 51 -2.99 3.01 9.63
CA ARG A 51 -4.44 2.92 9.40
C ARG A 51 -4.96 1.49 9.40
N TRP A 52 -6.26 1.35 9.63
CA TRP A 52 -6.98 0.10 9.39
C TRP A 52 -7.27 -0.06 7.90
N LEU A 53 -7.16 -1.30 7.40
CA LEU A 53 -7.62 -1.72 6.08
C LEU A 53 -8.84 -2.64 6.20
N SER A 54 -9.59 -2.80 5.11
CA SER A 54 -10.61 -3.85 4.87
C SER A 54 -11.45 -4.23 6.10
N ASN A 55 -12.45 -3.41 6.48
CA ASN A 55 -13.30 -3.67 7.66
C ASN A 55 -12.53 -3.95 8.97
N ARG A 56 -11.31 -3.42 9.10
CA ARG A 56 -10.37 -3.62 10.22
C ARG A 56 -9.84 -5.06 10.34
N THR A 57 -9.78 -5.81 9.24
CA THR A 57 -9.15 -7.14 9.20
C THR A 57 -7.65 -7.10 8.89
N ALA A 58 -7.11 -5.91 8.63
CA ALA A 58 -5.67 -5.68 8.52
C ALA A 58 -5.31 -4.25 8.97
N VAL A 59 -4.01 -4.04 9.21
CA VAL A 59 -3.42 -2.74 9.54
C VAL A 59 -2.33 -2.44 8.52
N GLU A 60 -2.22 -1.19 8.11
CA GLU A 60 -1.14 -0.71 7.26
C GLU A 60 -0.33 0.35 8.00
N ASN A 61 0.99 0.27 7.88
CA ASN A 61 1.92 1.35 8.16
C ASN A 61 2.61 1.74 6.85
N THR A 62 2.49 2.98 6.41
CA THR A 62 3.34 3.54 5.36
C THR A 62 4.34 4.53 5.96
N TRP A 63 5.52 4.63 5.37
CA TRP A 63 6.49 5.66 5.73
C TRP A 63 7.21 6.25 4.53
N LYS A 64 7.71 7.46 4.75
CA LYS A 64 8.64 8.16 3.90
C LYS A 64 9.70 8.82 4.78
N ALA A 65 10.96 8.52 4.51
CA ALA A 65 12.13 9.14 5.10
C ALA A 65 12.88 9.88 3.98
N THR A 66 13.09 11.18 4.16
CA THR A 66 13.71 12.03 3.12
C THR A 66 14.85 12.81 3.74
N PHE A 67 16.00 12.86 3.07
CA PHE A 67 17.12 13.68 3.52
C PHE A 67 16.73 15.15 3.55
N LYS A 68 16.91 15.80 4.69
CA LYS A 68 16.51 17.18 4.92
C LYS A 68 17.20 18.17 3.98
N GLU A 69 18.48 17.93 3.69
CA GLU A 69 19.29 18.83 2.87
C GLU A 69 19.07 18.64 1.37
N SER A 70 19.06 17.38 0.89
CA SER A 70 18.98 17.09 -0.54
C SER A 70 17.57 16.85 -1.04
N GLY A 71 16.60 16.58 -0.16
CA GLY A 71 15.27 16.10 -0.54
C GLY A 71 15.27 14.69 -1.14
N GLY A 72 16.42 14.01 -1.14
CA GLY A 72 16.57 12.66 -1.67
C GLY A 72 15.86 11.62 -0.80
N ASN A 73 15.37 10.55 -1.43
CA ASN A 73 14.79 9.43 -0.70
C ASN A 73 15.86 8.75 0.14
N HIS A 74 15.58 8.58 1.43
CA HIS A 74 16.37 7.70 2.30
C HIS A 74 15.70 6.32 2.35
N SER A 75 14.40 6.28 2.66
CA SER A 75 13.60 5.06 2.63
C SER A 75 12.11 5.38 2.45
N THR A 76 11.43 4.62 1.61
CA THR A 76 9.97 4.63 1.50
C THR A 76 9.47 3.21 1.57
N GLY A 77 8.39 2.97 2.30
CA GLY A 77 7.89 1.61 2.43
C GLY A 77 6.45 1.53 2.92
N THR A 78 5.90 0.33 2.75
CA THR A 78 4.58 -0.06 3.24
C THR A 78 4.73 -1.39 3.95
N GLN A 79 4.10 -1.51 5.13
CA GLN A 79 4.00 -2.73 5.90
C GLN A 79 2.53 -3.03 6.19
N VAL A 80 2.08 -4.23 5.84
CA VAL A 80 0.71 -4.69 6.09
C VAL A 80 0.74 -5.81 7.15
N TYR A 81 -0.06 -5.66 8.19
CA TYR A 81 -0.19 -6.58 9.30
C TYR A 81 -1.58 -7.22 9.27
N TYR A 82 -1.65 -8.54 9.36
CA TYR A 82 -2.91 -9.27 9.31
C TYR A 82 -2.82 -10.61 10.04
N MET A 83 -3.98 -11.17 10.38
CA MET A 83 -4.07 -12.52 10.95
C MET A 83 -4.06 -13.53 9.81
N ASP A 84 -3.03 -14.39 9.73
CA ASP A 84 -3.04 -15.51 8.78
C ASP A 84 -4.04 -16.56 9.28
N ALA A 85 -5.13 -16.75 8.53
CA ALA A 85 -6.20 -17.67 8.90
C ALA A 85 -5.75 -19.14 8.94
N ARG A 86 -4.65 -19.51 8.26
CA ARG A 86 -4.14 -20.88 8.21
C ARG A 86 -3.35 -21.23 9.46
N THR A 87 -2.55 -20.28 9.93
CA THR A 87 -1.63 -20.47 11.07
C THR A 87 -2.17 -19.89 12.36
N HIS A 88 -3.23 -19.07 12.29
CA HIS A 88 -3.77 -18.29 13.41
C HIS A 88 -2.73 -17.38 14.08
N HIS A 89 -1.69 -17.00 13.33
CA HIS A 89 -0.63 -16.11 13.80
C HIS A 89 -0.75 -14.74 13.13
N LEU A 90 -0.39 -13.71 13.89
CA LEU A 90 -0.23 -12.37 13.32
C LEU A 90 1.06 -12.35 12.52
N VAL A 91 0.94 -12.00 11.24
CA VAL A 91 2.06 -11.94 10.30
C VAL A 91 2.05 -10.62 9.57
N THR A 92 3.17 -10.34 8.91
CA THR A 92 3.31 -9.12 8.13
C THR A 92 4.02 -9.37 6.81
N VAL A 93 3.68 -8.54 5.83
CA VAL A 93 4.36 -8.42 4.54
C VAL A 93 4.66 -6.95 4.31
N GLY A 94 5.84 -6.66 3.75
CA GLY A 94 6.26 -5.29 3.48
C GLY A 94 7.04 -5.19 2.19
N PHE A 95 7.07 -3.98 1.64
CA PHE A 95 7.84 -3.64 0.44
C PHE A 95 8.13 -2.15 0.39
N GLY A 96 9.19 -1.78 -0.34
CA GLY A 96 9.61 -0.40 -0.45
C GLY A 96 10.84 -0.19 -1.31
N VAL A 97 11.35 1.03 -1.24
CA VAL A 97 12.55 1.48 -1.95
C VAL A 97 13.43 2.26 -0.97
N ASP A 98 14.67 1.80 -0.83
CA ASP A 98 15.74 2.50 -0.13
C ASP A 98 16.65 3.23 -1.11
N GLY A 99 17.13 4.40 -0.67
CA GLY A 99 17.94 5.27 -1.51
C GLY A 99 17.23 5.61 -2.83
N LYS A 100 17.97 5.54 -3.93
CA LYS A 100 17.44 5.92 -5.25
C LYS A 100 16.56 4.85 -5.89
N ASP A 101 16.94 3.58 -5.77
CA ASP A 101 16.42 2.51 -6.61
C ASP A 101 16.51 1.10 -5.98
N THR A 102 16.98 0.96 -4.74
CA THR A 102 17.10 -0.35 -4.11
C THR A 102 15.75 -0.81 -3.59
N GLN A 103 15.07 -1.62 -4.39
CA GLN A 103 13.79 -2.22 -4.02
C GLN A 103 13.98 -3.38 -3.06
N TRP A 104 13.09 -3.50 -2.08
CA TRP A 104 13.08 -4.58 -1.11
C TRP A 104 11.67 -5.07 -0.84
N SER A 105 11.58 -6.32 -0.39
CA SER A 105 10.36 -6.90 0.18
C SER A 105 10.71 -7.72 1.41
N ASN A 106 9.80 -7.78 2.37
CA ASN A 106 10.02 -8.51 3.60
C ASN A 106 8.76 -9.25 4.06
N THR A 107 8.97 -10.23 4.92
CA THR A 107 7.93 -10.90 5.68
C THR A 107 8.33 -10.97 7.14
N GLY A 108 7.36 -11.13 8.04
CA GLY A 108 7.68 -11.17 9.46
C GLY A 108 6.58 -11.65 10.37
N THR A 109 6.95 -11.72 11.64
CA THR A 109 6.07 -12.07 12.75
C THR A 109 5.92 -10.89 13.69
N ILE A 110 4.81 -10.86 14.45
CA ILE A 110 4.49 -9.76 15.35
C ILE A 110 4.21 -10.29 16.74
N GLU A 111 4.81 -9.64 17.72
CA GLU A 111 4.52 -9.82 19.14
C GLU A 111 3.97 -8.51 19.73
N PHE A 112 2.88 -8.60 20.47
CA PHE A 112 2.33 -7.45 21.19
C PHE A 112 2.95 -7.32 22.57
N PHE A 113 3.16 -6.08 22.99
CA PHE A 113 3.41 -5.75 24.39
C PHE A 113 2.55 -4.55 24.81
N LYS A 114 2.59 -4.21 26.08
CA LYS A 114 1.84 -3.06 26.59
C LYS A 114 2.30 -1.77 25.90
N GLY A 115 1.42 -1.22 25.07
CA GLY A 115 1.65 0.05 24.39
C GLY A 115 2.40 -0.05 23.06
N GLY A 116 2.57 -1.24 22.47
CA GLY A 116 3.29 -1.34 21.20
C GLY A 116 3.36 -2.73 20.59
N ILE A 117 4.20 -2.84 19.57
CA ILE A 117 4.49 -4.07 18.84
C ILE A 117 5.99 -4.25 18.65
N VAL A 118 6.43 -5.51 18.59
CA VAL A 118 7.73 -5.92 18.07
C VAL A 118 7.49 -6.70 16.79
N THR A 119 8.18 -6.31 15.72
CA THR A 119 8.10 -6.96 14.42
C THR A 119 9.48 -7.52 14.08
N LYS A 120 9.57 -8.83 13.89
CA LYS A 120 10.80 -9.51 13.42
C LYS A 120 10.68 -9.75 11.93
N LEU A 121 11.62 -9.22 11.16
CA LEU A 121 11.54 -9.13 9.70
C LEU A 121 12.66 -9.94 9.05
N ASN A 122 12.31 -10.59 7.94
CA ASN A 122 13.23 -11.19 6.99
C ASN A 122 13.00 -10.49 5.65
N GLU A 123 14.02 -9.80 5.16
CA GLU A 123 13.98 -8.96 3.98
C GLU A 123 14.91 -9.48 2.90
N LYS A 124 14.50 -9.27 1.65
CA LYS A 124 15.33 -9.48 0.48
C LYS A 124 15.23 -8.29 -0.46
N THR A 125 16.37 -7.78 -0.89
CA THR A 125 16.45 -6.76 -1.93
C THR A 125 16.36 -7.38 -3.31
N LEU A 126 16.00 -6.58 -4.32
CA LEU A 126 15.98 -7.03 -5.71
C LEU A 126 17.36 -7.48 -6.20
N ASN A 127 18.43 -6.90 -5.65
CA ASN A 127 19.82 -7.25 -5.95
C ASN A 127 20.29 -8.52 -5.20
N GLY A 128 19.46 -9.10 -4.34
CA GLY A 128 19.71 -10.38 -3.70
C GLY A 128 20.32 -10.30 -2.29
N THR A 129 20.47 -9.11 -1.71
CA THR A 129 20.90 -8.98 -0.32
C THR A 129 19.79 -9.46 0.60
N GLU A 130 20.11 -10.39 1.48
CA GLU A 130 19.22 -10.90 2.51
C GLU A 130 19.55 -10.27 3.86
N SER A 131 18.52 -9.82 4.57
CA SER A 131 18.64 -9.16 5.85
C SER A 131 17.62 -9.68 6.85
N THR A 132 17.99 -9.74 8.13
CA THR A 132 17.05 -9.93 9.24
C THR A 132 17.20 -8.82 10.25
N TYR A 133 16.10 -8.32 10.79
CA TYR A 133 16.13 -7.23 11.75
C TYR A 133 14.84 -7.16 12.57
N THR A 134 14.89 -6.44 13.68
CA THR A 134 13.75 -6.22 14.54
C THR A 134 13.36 -4.74 14.58
N VAL A 135 12.07 -4.46 14.40
CA VAL A 135 11.50 -3.13 14.58
C VAL A 135 10.53 -3.14 15.75
N LYS A 136 10.78 -2.29 16.76
CA LYS A 136 9.89 -2.11 17.91
C LYS A 136 9.24 -0.75 17.86
N ASN A 137 7.91 -0.73 17.74
CA ASN A 137 7.11 0.49 17.78
C ASN A 137 6.46 0.65 19.16
N THR A 138 6.83 1.70 19.89
CA THR A 138 6.38 1.95 21.27
C THR A 138 5.61 3.25 21.38
N LYS A 139 4.39 3.18 21.90
CA LYS A 139 3.59 4.36 22.23
C LYS A 139 4.04 4.99 23.54
N LEU A 140 4.91 6.00 23.46
CA LEU A 140 5.43 6.69 24.65
C LEU A 140 4.38 7.56 25.35
N SER A 141 3.55 8.26 24.58
CA SER A 141 2.47 9.12 25.10
C SER A 141 1.41 9.30 24.01
N PRO A 142 0.22 9.89 24.27
CA PRO A 142 -0.77 10.13 23.21
C PRO A 142 -0.20 10.82 21.97
N ARG A 143 0.80 11.70 22.14
CA ARG A 143 1.42 12.49 21.05
C ARG A 143 2.82 12.04 20.63
N LYS A 144 3.38 10.96 21.19
CA LYS A 144 4.70 10.45 20.81
C LYS A 144 4.66 8.96 20.49
N LEU A 145 5.34 8.56 19.42
CA LEU A 145 5.60 7.19 18.99
C LEU A 145 7.10 7.04 18.83
N GLN A 146 7.69 5.97 19.36
CA GLN A 146 9.10 5.65 19.16
C GLN A 146 9.20 4.42 18.26
N SER A 147 10.13 4.45 17.33
CA SER A 147 10.54 3.29 16.55
C SER A 147 12.00 2.99 16.86
N ASP A 148 12.27 1.75 17.26
CA ASP A 148 13.62 1.22 17.48
C ASP A 148 13.88 0.13 16.45
N LEU A 149 15.03 0.19 15.79
CA LEU A 149 15.57 -0.80 14.85
C LEU A 149 16.86 -1.38 15.44
N TYR A 150 16.93 -2.70 15.54
CA TYR A 150 18.05 -3.42 16.18
C TYR A 150 18.08 -4.88 15.70
N ASP A 151 19.04 -5.67 16.20
CA ASP A 151 19.30 -7.07 15.82
C ASP A 151 19.49 -7.24 14.30
N MET A 152 20.15 -6.28 13.67
CA MET A 152 20.37 -6.28 12.23
C MET A 152 21.45 -7.30 11.84
N VAL A 153 21.10 -8.19 10.92
CA VAL A 153 22.03 -9.06 10.20
C VAL A 153 21.83 -8.79 8.72
N VAL A 154 22.87 -8.38 8.02
CA VAL A 154 22.82 -8.04 6.59
C VAL A 154 23.87 -8.86 5.86
N ALA A 155 23.46 -9.56 4.81
CA ALA A 155 24.33 -10.50 4.08
C ALA A 155 25.09 -11.47 5.01
N GLY A 156 24.38 -11.99 6.02
CA GLY A 156 24.92 -12.91 7.02
C GLY A 156 25.87 -12.30 8.06
N LYS A 157 26.08 -10.97 8.04
CA LYS A 157 26.93 -10.27 9.01
C LYS A 157 26.07 -9.51 10.00
N ALA A 158 26.28 -9.78 11.29
CA ALA A 158 25.68 -8.97 12.36
C ALA A 158 26.22 -7.54 12.29
N MET A 159 25.31 -6.58 12.38
CA MET A 159 25.61 -5.15 12.35
C MET A 159 25.44 -4.59 13.75
N ASP A 160 26.43 -3.84 14.24
CA ASP A 160 26.34 -3.12 15.51
C ASP A 160 25.62 -1.79 15.30
N ILE A 161 24.33 -1.88 14.96
CA ILE A 161 23.47 -0.74 14.62
C ILE A 161 22.19 -0.84 15.45
N GLU A 162 22.06 0.08 16.40
CA GLU A 162 20.80 0.38 17.06
C GLU A 162 20.34 1.76 16.64
N HIS A 163 19.22 1.82 15.92
CA HIS A 163 18.67 3.08 15.46
C HIS A 163 17.35 3.37 16.16
N ARG A 164 17.25 4.56 16.75
CA ARG A 164 16.04 5.05 17.42
C ARG A 164 15.61 6.37 16.83
N HIS A 165 14.32 6.48 16.55
CA HIS A 165 13.71 7.77 16.27
C HIS A 165 12.36 7.94 16.95
N VAL A 166 12.06 9.18 17.35
CA VAL A 166 10.81 9.55 18.01
C VAL A 166 9.99 10.40 17.07
N LEU A 167 8.82 9.89 16.73
CA LEU A 167 7.82 10.57 15.94
C LEU A 167 6.81 11.27 16.85
N GLN A 168 6.49 12.50 16.50
CA GLN A 168 5.39 13.25 17.08
C GLN A 168 4.12 12.99 16.30
N ARG A 169 3.00 12.88 17.00
CA ARG A 169 1.68 12.81 16.36
C ARG A 169 1.51 14.11 15.60
N LYS A 170 1.20 14.02 14.31
CA LYS A 170 0.69 15.16 13.56
C LYS A 170 -0.66 15.48 14.18
N SER A 171 -0.69 16.44 15.12
CA SER A 171 -1.95 16.91 15.67
C SER A 171 -2.79 17.37 14.50
N LYS A 172 -4.10 17.11 14.52
CA LYS A 172 -5.05 17.92 13.75
C LYS A 172 -4.95 19.35 14.28
N LYS A 173 -3.87 20.08 13.98
CA LYS A 173 -4.02 21.51 13.83
C LYS A 173 -5.03 21.62 12.71
N ARG A 174 -6.11 22.34 12.97
CA ARG A 174 -6.94 22.93 11.94
C ARG A 174 -6.08 24.00 11.25
N ASN A 175 -4.96 23.57 10.66
CA ASN A 175 -4.13 24.39 9.81
C ASN A 175 -4.92 24.51 8.52
N GLN A 176 -5.70 25.58 8.43
CA GLN A 176 -5.90 26.25 7.16
C GLN A 176 -4.50 26.39 6.52
N ALA A 177 -4.32 25.77 5.35
CA ALA A 177 -3.06 25.57 4.63
C ALA A 177 -2.21 24.32 5.00
N SER A 178 -2.72 23.13 4.65
CA SER A 178 -1.91 22.04 4.07
C SER A 178 -2.86 20.97 3.49
N ASN A 179 -2.80 20.73 2.18
CA ASN A 179 -3.47 19.68 1.40
C ASN A 179 -4.78 19.16 2.00
N LEU A 180 -5.87 19.90 1.79
CA LEU A 180 -7.21 19.32 1.88
C LEU A 180 -7.23 18.11 0.95
N ILE A 181 -7.56 16.92 1.46
CA ILE A 181 -8.04 15.85 0.58
C ILE A 181 -9.20 16.49 -0.18
N PRO A 182 -9.10 16.63 -1.50
CA PRO A 182 -10.07 17.39 -2.24
C PRO A 182 -11.43 16.69 -2.06
N SER A 183 -12.46 17.49 -1.80
CA SER A 183 -13.84 16.98 -1.74
C SER A 183 -14.20 16.31 -3.06
N GLU A 184 -13.64 16.84 -4.15
CA GLU A 184 -13.73 16.30 -5.50
C GLU A 184 -12.56 15.38 -5.81
N CYS A 185 -12.77 14.43 -6.72
CA CYS A 185 -11.69 13.55 -7.16
C CYS A 185 -10.58 14.37 -7.86
N PRO A 186 -9.31 14.25 -7.44
CA PRO A 186 -8.22 14.97 -8.10
C PRO A 186 -7.88 14.36 -9.46
N TRP A 187 -8.17 13.07 -9.66
CA TRP A 187 -7.90 12.34 -10.90
C TRP A 187 -8.72 12.88 -12.06
N GLU A 188 -8.06 13.07 -13.19
CA GLU A 188 -8.72 13.50 -14.41
C GLU A 188 -9.33 12.29 -15.14
N TRP A 189 -10.65 12.13 -15.01
CA TRP A 189 -11.41 10.98 -15.52
C TRP A 189 -11.16 10.67 -17.01
N MET A 190 -10.92 9.39 -17.29
CA MET A 190 -10.69 8.85 -18.64
C MET A 190 -12.01 8.39 -19.27
N LEU A 191 -12.95 9.30 -19.52
CA LEU A 191 -14.26 8.93 -20.05
C LEU A 191 -14.20 8.50 -21.53
N GLY A 192 -15.21 7.74 -21.97
CA GLY A 192 -15.35 7.28 -23.35
C GLY A 192 -14.79 5.88 -23.58
N ASP A 193 -14.53 5.55 -24.84
CA ASP A 193 -14.06 4.25 -25.29
C ASP A 193 -12.53 4.20 -25.35
N TRP A 194 -11.97 3.09 -24.88
CA TRP A 194 -10.53 2.85 -24.84
C TRP A 194 -10.22 1.42 -25.26
N THR A 195 -9.07 1.23 -25.91
CA THR A 195 -8.43 -0.08 -26.06
C THR A 195 -7.36 -0.26 -25.00
N VAL A 196 -7.16 -1.51 -24.58
CA VAL A 196 -6.16 -1.90 -23.59
C VAL A 196 -5.28 -2.98 -24.20
N GLU A 197 -3.98 -2.75 -24.22
CA GLU A 197 -2.96 -3.72 -24.64
C GLU A 197 -2.13 -4.13 -23.43
N ARG A 198 -1.95 -5.42 -23.20
CA ARG A 198 -1.24 -5.95 -22.03
C ARG A 198 0.08 -6.57 -22.44
N SER A 199 1.06 -6.54 -21.53
CA SER A 199 2.40 -7.10 -21.78
C SER A 199 2.41 -8.62 -22.01
N ASP A 200 1.37 -9.33 -21.60
CA ASP A 200 1.19 -10.77 -21.85
C ASP A 200 0.64 -11.07 -23.26
N GLY A 201 0.43 -10.03 -24.09
CA GLY A 201 -0.11 -10.14 -25.44
C GLY A 201 -1.64 -10.14 -25.50
N THR A 202 -2.33 -10.13 -24.35
CA THR A 202 -3.79 -10.00 -24.33
C THR A 202 -4.22 -8.55 -24.52
N SER A 203 -5.48 -8.36 -24.89
CA SER A 203 -6.08 -7.04 -25.04
C SER A 203 -7.50 -7.02 -24.47
N ALA A 204 -8.07 -5.83 -24.34
CA ALA A 204 -9.48 -5.63 -24.02
C ALA A 204 -9.96 -4.29 -24.58
N ARG A 205 -11.28 -4.08 -24.57
CA ARG A 205 -11.91 -2.78 -24.78
C ARG A 205 -12.61 -2.36 -23.51
N ILE A 206 -12.65 -1.07 -23.24
CA ILE A 206 -13.35 -0.54 -22.08
C ILE A 206 -14.07 0.75 -22.44
N ASN A 207 -15.31 0.88 -21.96
CA ASN A 207 -16.03 2.15 -21.95
C ASN A 207 -16.18 2.65 -20.52
N TRP A 208 -15.75 3.88 -20.24
CA TRP A 208 -16.00 4.55 -18.97
C TRP A 208 -17.01 5.67 -19.13
N THR A 209 -18.12 5.59 -18.41
CA THR A 209 -19.21 6.58 -18.46
C THR A 209 -19.49 7.15 -17.08
N LYS A 210 -19.62 8.48 -17.03
CA LYS A 210 -20.02 9.22 -15.83
C LYS A 210 -21.54 9.41 -15.81
N PRO A 211 -22.30 8.79 -14.90
CA PRO A 211 -23.77 8.84 -14.92
C PRO A 211 -24.34 10.22 -14.60
N ARG A 212 -23.63 10.98 -13.76
CA ARG A 212 -23.99 12.35 -13.37
C ARG A 212 -22.73 13.21 -13.34
N LYS A 213 -22.83 14.44 -13.85
CA LYS A 213 -21.66 15.32 -14.01
C LYS A 213 -21.05 15.73 -12.67
N ASP A 214 -21.88 15.87 -11.64
CA ASP A 214 -21.58 16.39 -10.30
C ASP A 214 -21.18 15.33 -9.27
N THR A 215 -21.06 14.06 -9.66
CA THR A 215 -20.73 12.97 -8.73
C THR A 215 -19.37 12.36 -9.01
N ASP A 216 -18.55 12.09 -8.02
CA ASP A 216 -17.23 11.46 -8.22
C ASP A 216 -17.28 9.93 -8.27
N PHE A 217 -18.04 9.41 -9.22
CA PHE A 217 -18.01 8.01 -9.59
C PHE A 217 -18.28 7.83 -11.08
N LEU A 218 -17.82 6.70 -11.62
CA LEU A 218 -18.12 6.29 -12.99
C LEU A 218 -18.32 4.77 -13.07
N TYR A 219 -18.97 4.34 -14.14
CA TYR A 219 -19.07 2.93 -14.49
C TYR A 219 -18.10 2.60 -15.62
N GLY A 220 -17.44 1.45 -15.51
CA GLY A 220 -16.66 0.84 -16.57
C GLY A 220 -17.36 -0.40 -17.12
N THR A 221 -17.29 -0.61 -18.42
CA THR A 221 -17.66 -1.89 -19.05
C THR A 221 -16.47 -2.39 -19.84
N TRP A 222 -15.85 -3.45 -19.35
CA TRP A 222 -14.76 -4.15 -19.99
C TRP A 222 -15.30 -5.25 -20.89
N VAL A 223 -14.72 -5.37 -22.08
CA VAL A 223 -15.01 -6.42 -23.07
C VAL A 223 -13.70 -7.06 -23.47
N ASP A 224 -13.53 -8.33 -23.11
CA ASP A 224 -12.39 -9.14 -23.53
C ASP A 224 -12.58 -9.65 -24.97
N PRO A 225 -11.51 -10.08 -25.67
CA PRO A 225 -11.57 -10.48 -27.08
C PRO A 225 -12.46 -11.71 -27.33
N ASP A 226 -12.65 -12.54 -26.30
CA ASP A 226 -13.55 -13.70 -26.33
C ASP A 226 -15.03 -13.34 -26.08
N GLY A 227 -15.33 -12.04 -25.93
CA GLY A 227 -16.67 -11.53 -25.65
C GLY A 227 -17.04 -11.55 -24.17
N GLY A 228 -16.13 -11.92 -23.27
CA GLY A 228 -16.30 -11.80 -21.83
C GLY A 228 -16.57 -10.35 -21.43
N VAL A 229 -17.60 -10.11 -20.63
CA VAL A 229 -17.98 -8.76 -20.17
C VAL A 229 -17.79 -8.66 -18.67
N GLN A 230 -17.06 -7.65 -18.22
CA GLN A 230 -16.88 -7.30 -16.82
C GLN A 230 -17.35 -5.87 -16.56
N ASN A 231 -18.18 -5.69 -15.51
CA ASN A 231 -18.72 -4.38 -15.15
C ASN A 231 -17.99 -3.84 -13.93
N GLU A 232 -17.65 -2.56 -13.97
CA GLU A 232 -16.83 -1.87 -12.99
C GLU A 232 -17.57 -0.66 -12.41
N LEU A 233 -17.44 -0.44 -11.10
CA LEU A 233 -17.79 0.80 -10.42
C LEU A 233 -16.53 1.41 -9.81
N ILE A 234 -16.24 2.65 -10.18
CA ILE A 234 -15.14 3.44 -9.63
C ILE A 234 -15.71 4.62 -8.85
N SER A 235 -15.23 4.87 -7.63
CA SER A 235 -15.71 5.97 -6.77
C SER A 235 -14.58 6.64 -5.99
N TRP A 236 -14.69 7.97 -5.83
CA TRP A 236 -13.85 8.75 -4.93
C TRP A 236 -14.42 8.72 -3.50
N GLN A 237 -13.55 8.44 -2.55
CA GLN A 237 -13.86 8.42 -1.12
C GLN A 237 -13.06 9.54 -0.44
N SER A 238 -13.65 10.74 -0.42
CA SER A 238 -13.01 11.98 0.01
C SER A 238 -12.68 12.01 1.52
N ASP A 239 -13.28 11.15 2.34
CA ASP A 239 -12.94 11.01 3.75
C ASP A 239 -11.56 10.38 3.96
N ARG A 240 -11.13 9.52 3.02
CA ARG A 240 -9.83 8.82 3.06
C ARG A 240 -8.85 9.31 2.01
N GLY A 241 -9.34 9.94 0.95
CA GLY A 241 -8.56 10.37 -0.21
C GLY A 241 -8.25 9.23 -1.16
N HIS A 242 -9.21 8.33 -1.35
CA HIS A 242 -9.03 7.09 -2.11
C HIS A 242 -9.91 7.04 -3.34
N LEU A 243 -9.39 6.49 -4.43
CA LEU A 243 -10.19 6.09 -5.58
C LEU A 243 -10.30 4.57 -5.58
N VAL A 244 -11.52 4.07 -5.43
CA VAL A 244 -11.80 2.64 -5.27
C VAL A 244 -12.53 2.14 -6.49
N ALA A 245 -12.00 1.09 -7.12
CA ALA A 245 -12.62 0.41 -8.25
C ALA A 245 -13.00 -1.03 -7.87
N ASN A 246 -14.19 -1.46 -8.23
CA ASN A 246 -14.61 -2.85 -8.11
C ASN A 246 -15.25 -3.29 -9.42
N ALA A 247 -14.72 -4.34 -10.02
CA ALA A 247 -15.21 -4.94 -11.24
C ALA A 247 -15.58 -6.41 -11.03
N HIS A 248 -16.67 -6.85 -11.65
CA HIS A 248 -17.17 -8.22 -11.57
C HIS A 248 -17.50 -8.76 -12.96
N GLY A 249 -17.07 -9.99 -13.22
CA GLY A 249 -17.29 -10.69 -14.48
C GLY A 249 -17.83 -12.11 -14.28
N PRO A 250 -17.84 -12.91 -15.36
CA PRO A 250 -18.36 -14.27 -15.34
C PRO A 250 -17.61 -15.18 -14.37
N LYS A 251 -18.25 -16.28 -13.96
CA LYS A 251 -17.64 -17.33 -13.10
C LYS A 251 -17.04 -16.80 -11.79
N GLY A 252 -17.61 -15.70 -11.27
CA GLY A 252 -17.16 -15.06 -10.04
C GLY A 252 -15.80 -14.39 -10.17
N SER A 253 -15.35 -14.07 -11.39
CA SER A 253 -14.16 -13.25 -11.59
C SER A 253 -14.40 -11.84 -11.05
N PHE A 254 -13.36 -11.24 -10.47
CA PHE A 254 -13.44 -9.88 -9.97
C PHE A 254 -12.09 -9.17 -10.03
N VAL A 255 -12.13 -7.85 -10.01
CA VAL A 255 -10.99 -6.97 -9.78
C VAL A 255 -11.40 -5.97 -8.71
N ALA A 256 -10.61 -5.85 -7.66
CA ALA A 256 -10.80 -4.87 -6.60
C ALA A 256 -9.52 -4.05 -6.48
N VAL A 257 -9.63 -2.73 -6.68
CA VAL A 257 -8.51 -1.79 -6.65
C VAL A 257 -8.80 -0.71 -5.62
N ASP A 258 -7.83 -0.45 -4.75
CA ASP A 258 -7.87 0.64 -3.77
C ASP A 258 -6.65 1.55 -3.97
N LEU A 259 -6.85 2.70 -4.62
CA LEU A 259 -5.81 3.69 -4.92
C LEU A 259 -5.74 4.71 -3.79
N SER A 260 -4.73 4.59 -2.94
CA SER A 260 -4.55 5.45 -1.78
C SER A 260 -3.68 6.69 -2.02
N HIS A 261 -3.06 6.78 -3.20
CA HIS A 261 -2.36 7.96 -3.69
C HIS A 261 -2.99 8.36 -5.01
N VAL A 262 -3.67 9.50 -5.04
CA VAL A 262 -4.41 9.96 -6.23
C VAL A 262 -4.04 11.41 -6.49
N GLU A 263 -3.40 11.63 -7.62
CA GLU A 263 -3.04 12.93 -8.16
C GLU A 263 -3.74 13.10 -9.52
N ARG A 264 -3.62 14.28 -10.14
CA ARG A 264 -4.32 14.57 -11.39
C ARG A 264 -4.04 13.58 -12.52
N HIS A 265 -2.78 13.16 -12.64
CA HIS A 265 -2.28 12.31 -13.73
C HIS A 265 -1.54 11.06 -13.25
N ARG A 266 -1.51 10.81 -11.94
CA ARG A 266 -0.88 9.63 -11.38
C ARG A 266 -1.69 9.08 -10.22
N MET A 267 -1.80 7.76 -10.15
CA MET A 267 -2.38 7.09 -8.99
C MET A 267 -1.69 5.77 -8.67
N SER A 268 -1.69 5.39 -7.40
CA SER A 268 -1.16 4.10 -6.96
C SER A 268 -1.86 3.55 -5.73
N GLY A 269 -1.82 2.22 -5.58
CA GLY A 269 -2.42 1.51 -4.46
C GLY A 269 -2.39 0.01 -4.65
N THR A 270 -3.40 -0.67 -4.14
CA THR A 270 -3.45 -2.15 -4.13
C THR A 270 -4.47 -2.69 -5.11
N ILE A 271 -4.21 -3.89 -5.61
CA ILE A 271 -5.11 -4.64 -6.48
C ILE A 271 -5.25 -6.08 -5.98
N SER A 272 -6.48 -6.59 -6.00
CA SER A 272 -6.82 -8.00 -5.82
C SER A 272 -7.70 -8.42 -6.99
N LYS A 273 -7.25 -9.40 -7.77
CA LYS A 273 -7.98 -9.96 -8.90
C LYS A 273 -8.24 -11.44 -8.66
N ARG A 274 -9.41 -11.92 -9.07
CA ARG A 274 -9.70 -13.34 -9.27
C ARG A 274 -10.07 -13.56 -10.72
N ASP A 275 -9.38 -14.48 -11.40
CA ASP A 275 -9.72 -14.87 -12.77
C ASP A 275 -10.92 -15.85 -12.81
N MET A 276 -11.27 -16.30 -14.02
CA MET A 276 -12.42 -17.19 -14.23
C MET A 276 -12.17 -18.62 -13.74
N GLU A 277 -10.91 -19.03 -13.71
CA GLU A 277 -10.41 -20.30 -13.23
C GLU A 277 -10.35 -20.33 -11.69
N GLY A 278 -10.41 -19.14 -11.08
CA GLY A 278 -10.44 -18.94 -9.64
C GLY A 278 -9.10 -18.67 -9.00
N ASN A 279 -8.06 -18.46 -9.80
CA ASN A 279 -6.76 -18.03 -9.31
C ASN A 279 -6.87 -16.59 -8.81
N ILE A 280 -6.22 -16.35 -7.67
CA ILE A 280 -6.22 -15.03 -7.03
C ILE A 280 -4.84 -14.41 -7.19
N THR A 281 -4.82 -13.19 -7.70
CA THR A 281 -3.62 -12.38 -7.86
C THR A 281 -3.77 -11.13 -7.02
N ASN A 282 -2.85 -10.94 -6.06
CA ASN A 282 -2.77 -9.72 -5.27
C ASN A 282 -1.51 -8.94 -5.67
N GLY A 283 -1.55 -7.62 -5.58
CA GLY A 283 -0.41 -6.79 -5.94
C GLY A 283 -0.59 -5.31 -5.66
N VAL A 284 0.38 -4.55 -6.14
CA VAL A 284 0.38 -3.09 -6.18
C VAL A 284 0.12 -2.67 -7.62
N ILE A 285 -0.73 -1.67 -7.80
CA ILE A 285 -1.02 -1.07 -9.09
C ILE A 285 -0.56 0.40 -9.10
N MET A 286 0.04 0.81 -10.21
CA MET A 286 0.39 2.18 -10.52
C MET A 286 -0.22 2.54 -11.86
N ILE A 287 -0.85 3.71 -11.97
CA ILE A 287 -1.45 4.20 -13.20
C ILE A 287 -0.95 5.63 -13.44
N GLU A 288 -0.54 5.90 -14.67
CA GLU A 288 -0.05 7.20 -15.12
C GLU A 288 -0.76 7.60 -16.41
N ARG A 289 -1.40 8.77 -16.39
CA ARG A 289 -2.01 9.35 -17.58
C ARG A 289 -0.94 10.14 -18.34
N ILE A 290 -0.50 9.59 -19.46
CA ILE A 290 0.54 10.16 -20.31
C ILE A 290 0.00 11.35 -21.13
N SER A 291 -1.25 11.24 -21.60
CA SER A 291 -1.90 12.28 -22.39
C SER A 291 -3.43 12.17 -22.29
N PRO A 292 -4.20 13.07 -22.94
CA PRO A 292 -5.64 12.91 -23.06
C PRO A 292 -6.08 11.59 -23.72
N LYS A 293 -5.21 10.99 -24.54
CA LYS A 293 -5.50 9.79 -25.36
C LYS A 293 -4.68 8.56 -24.96
N GLU A 294 -3.82 8.65 -23.95
CA GLU A 294 -2.96 7.55 -23.52
C GLU A 294 -2.79 7.52 -22.00
N SER A 295 -2.92 6.33 -21.42
CA SER A 295 -2.59 6.04 -20.02
C SER A 295 -1.86 4.70 -19.94
N ARG A 296 -1.07 4.50 -18.91
CA ARG A 296 -0.33 3.27 -18.67
C ARG A 296 -0.55 2.80 -17.26
N SER A 297 -0.77 1.49 -17.10
CA SER A 297 -0.74 0.84 -15.80
C SER A 297 0.46 -0.09 -15.70
N ARG A 298 0.92 -0.28 -14.47
CA ARG A 298 1.83 -1.36 -14.10
C ARG A 298 1.31 -2.01 -12.84
N VAL A 299 1.18 -3.33 -12.87
CA VAL A 299 0.87 -4.15 -11.71
C VAL A 299 2.10 -4.95 -11.35
N ILE A 300 2.43 -4.96 -10.06
CA ILE A 300 3.47 -5.80 -9.47
C ILE A 300 2.75 -6.74 -8.51
N THR A 301 2.78 -8.03 -8.80
CA THR A 301 2.09 -9.05 -8.03
C THR A 301 2.93 -9.49 -6.83
N ALA A 302 2.30 -10.09 -5.83
CA ALA A 302 2.96 -10.48 -4.58
C ALA A 302 4.10 -11.51 -4.76
N ASP A 303 4.10 -12.25 -5.87
CA ASP A 303 5.15 -13.18 -6.29
C ASP A 303 6.30 -12.50 -7.08
N GLY A 304 6.28 -11.17 -7.21
CA GLY A 304 7.31 -10.38 -7.87
C GLY A 304 7.16 -10.28 -9.39
N ASN A 305 6.17 -10.93 -9.99
CA ASN A 305 5.87 -10.74 -11.39
C ASN A 305 5.35 -9.32 -11.64
N SER A 306 5.59 -8.80 -12.85
CA SER A 306 5.01 -7.52 -13.25
C SER A 306 4.42 -7.59 -14.64
N PHE A 307 3.26 -6.98 -14.80
CA PHE A 307 2.62 -6.80 -16.09
C PHE A 307 2.22 -5.34 -16.27
N THR A 308 2.22 -4.89 -17.52
CA THR A 308 1.87 -3.51 -17.88
C THR A 308 0.68 -3.51 -18.82
N GLU A 309 -0.13 -2.46 -18.72
CA GLU A 309 -1.23 -2.23 -19.64
C GLU A 309 -1.08 -0.84 -20.25
N VAL A 310 -1.37 -0.73 -21.55
CA VAL A 310 -1.40 0.54 -22.28
C VAL A 310 -2.83 0.79 -22.73
N PHE A 311 -3.39 1.91 -22.27
CA PHE A 311 -4.73 2.35 -22.59
C PHE A 311 -4.65 3.40 -23.69
N ARG A 312 -5.42 3.24 -24.77
CA ARG A 312 -5.51 4.22 -25.86
C ARG A 312 -6.96 4.61 -26.11
N ALA A 313 -7.25 5.90 -26.15
CA ALA A 313 -8.59 6.38 -26.46
C ALA A 313 -8.96 6.01 -27.90
N VAL A 314 -10.19 5.53 -28.10
CA VAL A 314 -10.77 5.30 -29.42
C VAL A 314 -11.40 6.61 -29.90
N GLU A 315 -11.03 7.05 -31.10
CA GLU A 315 -11.62 8.23 -31.74
C GLU A 315 -13.03 7.96 -32.28
#